data_AF-A0A7J4RG93-F1
#
_entry.id   AF-A0A7J4RG93-F1
#
_cell.length_a   1.000
_cell.length_b   1.000
_cell.length_c   1.000
_cell.angle_alpha   90.00
_cell.angle_beta   90.00
_cell.angle_gamma   90.00
#
_symmetry.space_group_name_H-M   'P 1'
#
loop_
_entity.id
_entity.type
_entity.pdbx_description
1 polymer ?
#
loop_
_entity_poly.entity_id
_entity_poly.type
_entity_poly.pdbx_seq_one_letter_code
_entity_poly.pdbx_strand_id
1 'polypeptide(L)'
;MVFLLMIAPHLMAIKASMKTSLLIGVLATIGTGVMTIGIGMDTPWAPWERQSDTMFPPVLFTLASFVATVSFCAMTAVWHTSLKVVTSNPDKWWRISGILFLISYGTYSFGSGTTEAAIMLNILHLIVGIPALTLLPRAFHKGQFMDSIES
;
A
#
# COMPACT_ATOMS: atom_id res chain seq x y z
N MET A 1 -31.16 2.70 -3.36
CA MET A 1 -30.77 1.88 -4.53
C MET A 1 -29.51 2.42 -5.21
N VAL A 2 -29.45 3.71 -5.59
CA VAL A 2 -28.27 4.34 -6.24
C VAL A 2 -26.98 4.27 -5.39
N PHE A 3 -27.05 4.53 -4.09
CA PHE A 3 -25.90 4.47 -3.19
C PHE A 3 -25.25 3.07 -3.11
N LEU A 4 -26.09 2.02 -3.07
CA LEU A 4 -25.65 0.63 -3.07
C LEU A 4 -24.95 0.26 -4.40
N LEU A 5 -25.46 0.77 -5.53
CA LEU A 5 -24.85 0.58 -6.84
C LEU A 5 -23.48 1.26 -6.96
N MET A 6 -23.27 2.38 -6.26
CA MET A 6 -21.97 3.06 -6.25
C MET A 6 -20.93 2.37 -5.36
N ILE A 7 -21.34 1.81 -4.21
CA ILE A 7 -20.41 1.22 -3.23
C ILE A 7 -20.07 -0.25 -3.52
N ALA A 8 -21.03 -1.02 -4.03
CA ALA A 8 -20.85 -2.44 -4.33
C ALA A 8 -19.57 -2.77 -5.16
N PRO A 9 -19.25 -2.07 -6.27
CA PRO A 9 -18.06 -2.38 -7.05
C PRO A 9 -16.76 -2.18 -6.25
N HIS A 10 -16.71 -1.18 -5.36
CA HIS A 10 -15.54 -0.94 -4.51
C HIS A 10 -15.37 -2.05 -3.46
N LEU A 11 -16.46 -2.47 -2.81
CA LEU A 11 -16.42 -3.58 -1.85
C LEU A 11 -16.00 -4.90 -2.50
N MET A 12 -16.49 -5.18 -3.72
CA MET A 12 -16.09 -6.35 -4.48
C MET A 12 -14.60 -6.30 -4.86
N ALA A 13 -14.10 -5.14 -5.27
CA ALA A 13 -12.67 -4.97 -5.57
C ALA A 13 -11.78 -5.18 -4.34
N ILE A 14 -12.18 -4.69 -3.16
CA ILE A 14 -11.47 -4.95 -1.90
C ILE A 14 -11.48 -6.44 -1.57
N LYS A 15 -12.65 -7.10 -1.66
CA LYS A 15 -12.78 -8.54 -1.40
C LYS A 15 -11.90 -9.36 -2.35
N ALA A 16 -11.91 -9.04 -3.65
CA ALA A 16 -11.13 -9.73 -4.68
C ALA A 16 -9.61 -9.56 -4.48
N SER A 17 -9.17 -8.42 -3.94
CA SER A 17 -7.75 -8.14 -3.67
C SER A 17 -7.25 -8.61 -2.31
N MET A 18 -8.13 -9.05 -1.40
CA MET A 18 -7.79 -9.37 -0.01
C MET A 18 -6.55 -10.27 0.13
N LYS A 19 -6.48 -11.37 -0.62
CA LYS A 19 -5.33 -12.29 -0.58
C LYS A 19 -4.03 -11.62 -0.99
N THR A 20 -4.08 -10.81 -2.05
CA THR A 20 -2.93 -10.06 -2.54
C THR A 20 -2.51 -8.98 -1.53
N SER A 21 -3.46 -8.23 -0.96
CA SER A 21 -3.18 -7.22 0.05
C SER A 21 -2.53 -7.81 1.31
N LEU A 22 -3.01 -8.97 1.77
CA LEU A 22 -2.41 -9.68 2.90
C LEU A 22 -0.99 -10.18 2.59
N LEU A 23 -0.76 -10.70 1.38
CA LEU A 23 0.58 -11.11 0.94
C LEU A 23 1.55 -9.92 0.95
N ILE A 24 1.16 -8.79 0.36
CA ILE A 24 1.99 -7.58 0.34
C ILE A 24 2.22 -7.07 1.77
N GLY A 25 1.19 -7.15 2.64
CA GLY A 25 1.32 -6.84 4.06
C GLY A 25 2.38 -7.69 4.75
N VAL A 26 2.38 -9.02 4.54
CA VAL A 26 3.40 -9.92 5.11
C VAL A 26 4.80 -9.57 4.59
N LEU A 27 4.96 -9.27 3.29
CA LEU A 27 6.23 -8.81 2.75
C LEU A 27 6.71 -7.52 3.42
N ALA A 28 5.81 -6.57 3.68
CA ALA A 28 6.11 -5.33 4.40
C ALA A 28 6.55 -5.60 5.84
N THR A 29 5.89 -6.52 6.55
CA THR A 29 6.26 -6.93 7.91
C THR A 29 7.64 -7.58 7.95
N ILE A 30 7.91 -8.51 7.03
CA ILE A 30 9.21 -9.18 6.96
C ILE A 30 10.30 -8.15 6.60
N GLY A 31 10.05 -7.31 5.60
CA GLY A 31 10.98 -6.26 5.18
C GLY A 31 11.33 -5.30 6.32
N THR A 32 10.31 -4.75 6.99
CA THR A 32 10.53 -3.84 8.14
C THR A 32 11.15 -4.53 9.34
N GLY A 33 10.72 -5.75 9.67
CA GLY A 33 11.30 -6.53 10.76
C GLY A 33 12.79 -6.81 10.51
N VAL A 34 13.18 -7.19 9.30
CA VAL A 34 14.58 -7.39 8.93
C VAL A 34 15.37 -6.09 9.06
N MET A 35 14.87 -4.97 8.50
CA MET A 35 15.60 -3.70 8.54
C MET A 35 15.72 -3.13 9.95
N THR A 36 14.63 -3.10 10.72
CA THR A 36 14.58 -2.38 12.00
C THR A 36 14.99 -3.23 13.20
N ILE A 37 14.64 -4.52 13.22
CA ILE A 37 14.97 -5.43 14.34
C ILE A 37 16.22 -6.24 14.01
N GLY A 38 16.33 -6.76 12.78
CA GLY A 38 17.46 -7.60 12.37
C GLY A 38 18.75 -6.83 12.15
N ILE A 39 18.68 -5.74 11.37
CA ILE A 39 19.83 -4.90 11.02
C ILE A 39 19.99 -3.73 11.99
N GLY A 40 18.90 -3.30 12.65
CA GLY A 40 18.92 -2.21 13.63
C GLY A 40 18.80 -0.82 13.01
N MET A 41 18.22 -0.71 11.80
CA MET A 41 18.02 0.58 11.14
C MET A 41 17.02 1.44 11.90
N ASP A 42 17.29 2.75 11.92
CA ASP A 42 16.37 3.76 12.43
C ASP A 42 14.97 3.63 11.82
N THR A 43 13.98 3.66 12.70
CA THR A 43 12.58 3.90 12.35
C THR A 43 12.30 5.39 12.15
N PRO A 44 11.25 5.78 11.41
CA PRO A 44 10.90 7.19 11.30
C PRO A 44 10.49 7.81 12.66
N TRP A 45 10.53 9.14 12.70
CA TRP A 45 9.98 9.92 13.80
C TRP A 45 8.55 9.52 14.15
N ALA A 46 8.27 9.46 15.45
CA ALA A 46 6.93 9.25 15.98
C ALA A 46 6.04 10.48 15.69
N PRO A 47 4.99 10.38 14.85
CA PRO A 47 4.19 11.54 14.47
C PRO A 47 3.38 12.17 15.63
N TRP A 48 3.29 11.48 16.77
CA TRP A 48 2.57 11.96 17.96
C TRP A 48 3.44 12.76 18.94
N GLU A 49 4.77 12.71 18.82
CA GLU A 49 5.68 13.54 19.63
C GLU A 49 6.34 14.61 18.76
N ARG A 50 5.62 15.71 18.50
CA ARG A 50 6.10 16.80 17.63
C ARG A 50 7.36 17.53 18.12
N GLN A 51 7.78 17.30 19.37
CA GLN A 51 8.87 18.04 20.02
C GLN A 51 10.08 17.17 20.40
N SER A 52 10.07 15.87 20.10
CA SER A 52 11.15 14.97 20.50
C SER A 52 11.79 14.29 19.30
N ASP A 53 13.10 14.05 19.37
CA ASP A 53 13.81 13.13 18.48
C ASP A 53 13.42 11.64 18.68
N THR A 54 12.27 11.37 19.30
CA THR A 54 11.78 10.02 19.60
C THR A 54 11.40 9.29 18.30
N MET A 55 12.10 8.18 18.07
CA MET A 55 11.85 7.27 16.97
C MET A 55 10.73 6.28 17.31
N PHE A 56 10.00 5.83 16.30
CA PHE A 56 8.93 4.84 16.46
C PHE A 56 9.49 3.50 17.00
N PRO A 57 8.99 2.90 18.08
CA PRO A 57 9.54 1.63 18.58
C PRO A 57 9.58 0.53 17.49
N PRO A 58 10.72 -0.14 17.20
CA PRO A 58 10.89 -1.04 16.05
C PRO A 58 9.85 -2.15 15.90
N VAL A 59 9.48 -2.77 17.02
CA VAL A 59 8.45 -3.83 17.05
C VAL A 59 7.07 -3.27 16.67
N LEU A 60 6.72 -2.10 17.22
CA LEU A 60 5.45 -1.45 16.90
C LEU A 60 5.46 -0.94 15.45
N PHE A 61 6.59 -0.45 14.95
CA PHE A 61 6.72 0.00 13.57
C PHE A 61 6.53 -1.15 12.58
N THR A 62 7.06 -2.34 12.90
CA THR A 62 6.87 -3.55 12.11
C THR A 62 5.39 -3.95 12.01
N LEU A 63 4.66 -3.90 13.14
CA LEU A 63 3.22 -4.15 13.15
C LEU A 63 2.45 -3.05 12.41
N ALA A 64 2.80 -1.78 12.65
CA ALA A 64 2.18 -0.65 11.97
C ALA A 64 2.35 -0.73 10.45
N SER A 65 3.50 -1.21 9.98
CA SER A 65 3.80 -1.39 8.56
C SER A 65 2.89 -2.42 7.90
N PHE A 66 2.52 -3.49 8.60
CA PHE A 66 1.51 -4.44 8.14
C PHE A 66 0.16 -3.75 7.92
N VAL A 67 -0.33 -3.08 8.97
CA VAL A 67 -1.66 -2.44 8.97
C VAL A 67 -1.73 -1.32 7.92
N ALA A 68 -0.69 -0.48 7.86
CA ALA A 68 -0.57 0.59 6.88
C ALA A 68 -0.58 0.03 5.45
N THR A 69 0.18 -1.05 5.20
CA THR A 69 0.25 -1.67 3.88
C THR A 69 -1.09 -2.25 3.43
N VAL A 70 -1.76 -3.01 4.30
CA VAL A 70 -3.07 -3.60 3.97
C VAL A 70 -4.11 -2.50 3.73
N SER A 71 -4.12 -1.46 4.58
CA SER A 71 -5.03 -0.31 4.46
C SER A 71 -4.78 0.46 3.16
N PHE A 72 -3.51 0.72 2.83
CA PHE A 72 -3.13 1.41 1.61
C PHE A 72 -3.48 0.58 0.37
N CYS A 73 -3.19 -0.72 0.37
CA CYS A 73 -3.59 -1.62 -0.72
C CYS A 73 -5.12 -1.62 -0.92
N ALA A 74 -5.91 -1.64 0.15
CA ALA A 74 -7.36 -1.53 0.07
C ALA A 74 -7.82 -0.19 -0.53
N MET A 75 -7.22 0.93 -0.11
CA MET A 75 -7.48 2.25 -0.68
C MET A 75 -7.14 2.30 -2.18
N THR A 76 -6.05 1.65 -2.57
CA THR A 76 -5.65 1.59 -3.97
C THR A 76 -6.59 0.71 -4.81
N ALA A 77 -7.25 -0.28 -4.23
CA ALA A 77 -8.34 -1.02 -4.89
C ALA A 77 -9.56 -0.14 -5.17
N VAL A 78 -9.90 0.74 -4.22
CA VAL A 78 -10.93 1.77 -4.43
C VAL A 78 -10.51 2.70 -5.56
N TRP A 79 -9.27 3.19 -5.55
CA TRP A 79 -8.72 4.06 -6.58
C TRP A 79 -8.76 3.43 -7.98
N HIS A 80 -8.28 2.19 -8.14
CA HIS A 80 -8.33 1.49 -9.42
C HIS A 80 -9.77 1.33 -9.92
N THR A 81 -10.69 1.00 -9.02
CA THR A 81 -12.12 0.89 -9.35
C THR A 81 -12.69 2.23 -9.79
N SER A 82 -12.32 3.34 -9.14
CA SER A 82 -12.70 4.69 -9.57
C SER A 82 -12.14 5.03 -10.94
N LEU A 83 -10.90 4.63 -11.26
CA LEU A 83 -10.33 4.79 -12.59
C LEU A 83 -11.19 4.09 -13.66
N LYS A 84 -11.72 2.89 -13.40
CA LYS A 84 -12.62 2.21 -14.36
C LYS A 84 -13.87 3.03 -14.71
N VAL A 85 -14.30 3.93 -13.83
CA VAL A 85 -15.47 4.79 -14.06
C VAL A 85 -15.11 6.05 -14.86
N VAL A 86 -13.92 6.62 -14.65
CA VAL A 86 -13.55 7.93 -15.20
C VAL A 86 -12.60 7.87 -16.39
N THR A 87 -12.04 6.71 -16.71
CA THR A 87 -11.10 6.54 -17.82
C THR A 87 -11.34 5.27 -18.64
N SER A 88 -11.07 5.36 -19.94
CA SER A 88 -11.06 4.22 -20.87
C SER A 88 -9.87 3.28 -20.69
N ASN A 89 -8.83 3.68 -19.95
CA ASN A 89 -7.64 2.87 -19.72
C ASN A 89 -7.18 2.88 -18.24
N PRO A 90 -7.92 2.18 -17.35
CA PRO A 90 -7.66 2.20 -15.91
C PRO A 90 -6.29 1.66 -15.54
N ASP A 91 -5.77 0.65 -16.24
CA ASP A 91 -4.47 0.04 -15.93
C ASP A 91 -3.29 0.97 -16.28
N LYS A 92 -3.40 1.74 -17.36
CA LYS A 92 -2.39 2.76 -17.69
C LYS A 92 -2.35 3.85 -16.62
N TRP A 93 -3.51 4.38 -16.23
CA TRP A 93 -3.60 5.43 -15.21
C TRP A 93 -3.22 4.94 -13.81
N TRP A 94 -3.53 3.69 -13.49
CA TRP A 94 -3.04 3.01 -12.30
C TRP A 94 -1.52 3.05 -12.21
N ARG A 95 -0.83 2.60 -13.27
CA ARG A 95 0.64 2.61 -13.32
C ARG A 95 1.21 4.02 -13.23
N ILE A 96 0.64 4.98 -13.97
CA ILE A 96 1.09 6.39 -13.91
C ILE A 96 0.95 6.94 -12.49
N SER A 97 -0.23 6.80 -11.88
CA SER A 97 -0.50 7.30 -10.53
C SER A 97 0.38 6.62 -9.48
N GLY A 98 0.62 5.31 -9.60
CA GLY A 98 1.51 4.60 -8.68
C GLY A 98 2.99 4.94 -8.88
N ILE A 99 3.46 5.17 -10.11
CA ILE A 99 4.83 5.66 -10.34
C ILE A 99 5.01 7.07 -9.75
N LEU A 100 4.04 7.95 -9.97
CA LEU A 100 4.06 9.29 -9.38
C LEU A 100 4.07 9.21 -7.84
N PHE A 101 3.23 8.36 -7.25
CA PHE A 101 3.23 8.12 -5.81
C PHE A 101 4.57 7.59 -5.31
N LEU A 102 5.19 6.64 -6.03
CA LEU A 102 6.51 6.11 -5.67
C LEU A 102 7.57 7.20 -5.60
N ILE A 103 7.61 8.08 -6.61
CA ILE A 103 8.55 9.20 -6.66
C ILE A 103 8.25 10.21 -5.55
N SER A 104 6.99 10.65 -5.43
CA SER A 104 6.60 11.70 -4.48
C SER A 104 6.77 11.28 -3.02
N TYR A 105 6.38 10.07 -2.66
CA TYR A 105 6.59 9.59 -1.29
C TYR A 105 8.07 9.24 -1.06
N GLY A 106 8.77 8.72 -2.06
CA GLY A 106 10.20 8.45 -1.96
C GLY A 106 11.00 9.72 -1.62
N THR A 107 10.69 10.84 -2.26
CA THR A 107 11.31 12.13 -1.92
C THR A 107 10.82 12.66 -0.56
N TYR A 108 9.53 12.55 -0.26
CA TYR A 108 8.96 13.01 1.01
C TYR A 108 9.54 12.28 2.23
N SER A 109 9.89 11.00 2.09
CA SER A 109 10.44 10.17 3.18
C SER A 109 11.77 10.68 3.75
N PHE A 110 12.49 11.57 3.07
CA PHE A 110 13.69 12.23 3.63
C PHE A 110 13.38 13.21 4.76
N GLY A 111 12.11 13.55 5.00
CA GLY A 111 11.66 14.26 6.18
C GLY A 111 11.43 13.39 7.42
N SER A 112 11.87 12.12 7.42
CA SER A 112 11.55 11.15 8.48
C SER A 112 12.44 11.20 9.73
N GLY A 113 13.36 12.17 9.81
CA GLY A 113 14.24 12.38 10.95
C GLY A 113 15.70 12.11 10.60
N THR A 114 16.04 10.86 10.25
CA THR A 114 17.41 10.47 9.87
C THR A 114 17.50 10.02 8.42
N THR A 115 18.70 10.08 7.85
CA THR A 115 18.96 9.55 6.50
C THR A 115 18.74 8.04 6.47
N GLU A 116 19.05 7.34 7.56
CA GLU A 116 18.82 5.91 7.68
C GLU A 116 17.33 5.57 7.67
N ALA A 117 16.50 6.29 8.44
CA ALA A 117 15.05 6.13 8.42
C ALA A 117 14.46 6.39 7.03
N ALA A 118 14.99 7.39 6.30
CA ALA A 118 14.56 7.69 4.94
C ALA A 118 14.91 6.55 3.96
N ILE A 119 16.11 5.99 4.05
CA ILE A 119 16.52 4.83 3.24
C ILE A 119 15.64 3.63 3.57
N MET A 120 15.44 3.33 4.85
CA MET A 120 14.58 2.24 5.31
C MET A 120 13.15 2.37 4.76
N LEU A 121 12.56 3.57 4.86
CA LEU A 121 11.23 3.84 4.32
C LEU A 121 11.17 3.69 2.80
N ASN A 122 12.20 4.12 2.06
CA ASN A 122 12.25 3.91 0.61
C ASN A 122 12.33 2.43 0.24
N ILE A 123 13.14 1.65 0.96
CA ILE A 123 13.23 0.19 0.74
C ILE A 123 11.87 -0.46 1.02
N LEU A 124 11.26 -0.15 2.18
CA LEU A 124 9.92 -0.62 2.51
C LEU A 124 8.89 -0.23 1.44
N HIS A 125 8.96 1.00 0.97
CA HIS A 125 8.05 1.53 -0.03
C HIS A 125 8.20 0.80 -1.36
N LEU A 126 9.40 0.39 -1.75
CA LEU A 126 9.63 -0.44 -2.94
C LEU A 126 9.14 -1.88 -2.73
N ILE A 127 9.39 -2.46 -1.55
CA ILE A 127 8.89 -3.80 -1.17
C ILE A 127 7.36 -3.87 -1.27
N VAL A 128 6.66 -2.79 -0.94
CA VAL A 128 5.19 -2.70 -1.03
C VAL A 128 4.72 -2.30 -2.43
N GLY A 129 5.29 -1.23 -2.96
CA GLY A 129 4.82 -0.54 -4.15
C GLY A 129 5.00 -1.34 -5.43
N ILE A 130 6.12 -2.05 -5.59
CA ILE A 130 6.36 -2.86 -6.79
C ILE A 130 5.37 -4.04 -6.86
N PRO A 131 5.19 -4.85 -5.80
CA PRO A 131 4.14 -5.87 -5.78
C PRO A 131 2.72 -5.30 -5.93
N ALA A 132 2.40 -4.17 -5.29
CA ALA A 132 1.09 -3.55 -5.43
C ALA A 132 0.80 -3.17 -6.90
N LEU A 133 1.74 -2.50 -7.57
CA LEU A 133 1.60 -2.08 -8.96
C LEU A 133 1.41 -3.24 -9.93
N THR A 134 1.99 -4.41 -9.64
CA THR A 134 2.03 -5.55 -10.55
C THR A 134 0.95 -6.59 -10.26
N LEU A 135 0.64 -6.85 -8.99
CA LEU A 135 -0.25 -7.94 -8.56
C LEU A 135 -1.71 -7.50 -8.35
N LEU A 136 -1.96 -6.27 -7.88
CA LEU A 136 -3.32 -5.81 -7.59
C LEU A 136 -4.21 -5.75 -8.85
N PRO A 137 -3.76 -5.20 -9.99
CA PRO A 137 -4.56 -5.21 -11.22
C PRO A 137 -5.00 -6.62 -11.61
N ARG A 138 -4.14 -7.62 -11.45
CA ARG A 138 -4.45 -9.03 -11.78
C ARG A 138 -5.53 -9.59 -10.87
N ALA A 139 -5.51 -9.24 -9.59
CA ALA A 139 -6.52 -9.67 -8.64
C ALA A 139 -7.91 -9.09 -8.98
N PHE A 140 -7.97 -7.84 -9.44
CA PHE A 140 -9.22 -7.20 -9.84
C PHE A 140 -9.85 -7.85 -11.08
N HIS A 141 -9.04 -8.27 -12.06
CA HIS A 141 -9.55 -8.95 -13.26
C HIS A 141 -10.08 -10.35 -12.96
N LYS A 142 -9.40 -11.09 -12.05
CA LYS A 142 -9.80 -12.45 -11.69
C LYS A 142 -11.14 -12.51 -10.95
N GLY A 143 -11.42 -11.52 -10.09
CA GLY A 143 -12.72 -11.40 -9.41
C GLY A 143 -13.88 -11.23 -10.39
N GLN A 144 -13.73 -10.34 -11.37
CA GLN A 144 -14.78 -10.08 -12.39
C GLN A 144 -15.07 -11.29 -13.29
N PHE A 145 -14.04 -12.09 -13.62
CA PHE A 145 -14.24 -13.31 -14.39
C PHE A 145 -15.04 -14.36 -13.61
N MET A 146 -14.75 -14.55 -12.33
CA MET A 146 -15.52 -15.50 -11.51
C MET A 146 -16.97 -15.04 -11.28
N ASP A 147 -17.17 -13.74 -11.04
CA ASP A 147 -18.53 -13.17 -10.90
C ASP A 147 -19.37 -13.33 -12.18
N SER A 148 -18.74 -13.36 -13.37
CA SER A 148 -19.42 -13.58 -14.66
C SER A 148 -19.74 -15.04 -14.99
N ILE A 149 -19.11 -16.00 -14.29
CA ILE A 149 -19.38 -17.43 -14.44
C ILE A 149 -20.47 -17.89 -13.47
N GLU A 150 -20.59 -17.20 -12.33
CA GLU A 150 -21.58 -17.48 -11.28
C GLU A 150 -22.92 -16.74 -11.50
N SER A 151 -23.02 -15.89 -12.54
CA SER A 151 -24.24 -15.17 -12.96
C SER A 151 -24.92 -15.81 -14.17
#